data_AF-A0A556V461-F1
#
_entry.id   AF-A0A556V461-F1
#
_cell.length_a   1.000
_cell.length_b   1.000
_cell.length_c   1.000
_cell.angle_alpha   90.00
_cell.angle_beta   90.00
_cell.angle_gamma   90.00
#
_symmetry.space_group_name_H-M   'P 1'
#
loop_
_entity.id
_entity.type
_entity.pdbx_description
1 polymer ?
#
loop_
_entity_poly.entity_id
_entity_poly.type
_entity_poly.pdbx_seq_one_letter_code
_entity_poly.pdbx_strand_id
1 'polypeptide(L)'
;MSEAFAKEGAQVIATDINQEKLQELDATPGIRTRNLDVTQKEEVKALADELDRVDVLFNVAGFVHHGTILECEESDWDFTMSLNIIDAVGEGTVDTPSLRDRIQSRPDPEQAFKDFMARQRIGRMCTAEEVAHLCVYLASDESAYVTGSELVIDGGWSL
;
A
#
# COMPACT_ATOMS: atom_id res chain seq x y z
N MET A 1 -1.72 7.35 3.81
CA MET A 1 -2.12 6.57 5.00
C MET A 1 -1.53 7.17 6.28
N SER A 2 -0.20 7.30 6.39
CA SER A 2 0.48 7.84 7.59
C SER A 2 -0.07 9.18 8.08
N GLU A 3 -0.29 10.13 7.16
CA GLU A 3 -0.88 11.43 7.51
C GLU A 3 -2.33 11.35 7.99
N ALA A 4 -3.12 10.38 7.50
CA ALA A 4 -4.50 10.19 7.95
C ALA A 4 -4.51 9.68 9.40
N PHE A 5 -3.68 8.69 9.74
CA PHE A 5 -3.53 8.24 11.12
C PHE A 5 -3.04 9.35 12.06
N ALA A 6 -2.04 10.13 11.63
CA ALA A 6 -1.50 11.23 12.44
C ALA A 6 -2.55 12.33 12.69
N LYS A 7 -3.40 12.64 11.70
CA LYS A 7 -4.54 13.57 11.85
C LYS A 7 -5.56 13.10 12.90
N GLU A 8 -5.75 11.79 13.03
CA GLU A 8 -6.60 11.17 14.06
C GLU A 8 -5.89 11.00 15.42
N GLY A 9 -4.66 11.52 15.55
CA GLY A 9 -3.92 11.54 16.82
C GLY A 9 -3.04 10.32 17.07
N ALA A 10 -2.91 9.40 16.12
CA ALA A 10 -2.00 8.27 16.24
C ALA A 10 -0.53 8.73 16.27
N GLN A 11 0.32 7.99 16.99
CA GLN A 11 1.77 8.07 16.83
C GLN A 11 2.18 7.08 15.75
N VAL A 12 2.66 7.60 14.62
CA VAL A 12 2.91 6.81 13.41
C VAL A 12 4.40 6.65 13.20
N ILE A 13 4.83 5.42 12.94
CA ILE A 13 6.16 5.12 12.44
C ILE A 13 6.01 4.78 10.95
N ALA A 14 6.34 5.74 10.09
CA ALA A 14 6.28 5.56 8.65
C ALA A 14 7.61 5.00 8.14
N THR A 15 7.55 3.96 7.31
CA THR A 15 8.73 3.29 6.78
C THR A 15 8.65 3.11 5.28
N ASP A 16 9.76 3.30 4.58
CA ASP A 16 9.90 3.09 3.14
C ASP A 16 11.38 2.90 2.79
N ILE A 17 11.67 2.19 1.69
CA ILE A 17 13.02 2.05 1.13
C ILE A 17 13.52 3.37 0.52
N ASN A 18 12.61 4.24 0.08
CA ASN A 18 12.92 5.54 -0.49
C ASN A 18 13.00 6.61 0.60
N GLN A 19 14.22 6.83 1.10
CA GLN A 19 14.48 7.81 2.15
C GLN A 19 14.07 9.25 1.76
N GLU A 20 14.29 9.67 0.52
CA GLU A 20 14.01 11.04 0.08
C GLU A 20 12.51 11.34 0.15
N LYS A 21 11.67 10.43 -0.37
CA LYS A 21 10.22 10.59 -0.28
C LYS A 21 9.71 10.47 1.15
N LEU A 22 10.32 9.58 1.93
CA LEU A 22 9.92 9.38 3.31
C LEU A 22 10.13 10.65 4.15
N GLN A 23 11.22 11.39 3.90
CA GLN A 23 11.53 12.66 4.57
C GLN A 23 10.49 13.76 4.34
N GLU A 24 9.67 13.67 3.29
CA GLU A 24 8.54 14.60 3.08
C GLU A 24 7.55 14.57 4.26
N LEU A 25 7.51 13.46 5.02
CA LEU A 25 6.64 13.29 6.19
C LEU A 25 7.26 13.81 7.51
N ASP A 26 8.55 14.17 7.54
CA ASP A 26 9.25 14.57 8.78
C ASP A 26 8.64 15.82 9.42
N ALA A 27 8.03 16.69 8.61
CA ALA A 27 7.38 17.90 9.08
C ALA A 27 6.00 17.67 9.70
N THR A 28 5.41 16.47 9.55
CA THR A 28 4.05 16.17 9.99
C THR A 28 4.05 15.74 11.46
N PRO A 29 3.38 16.49 12.36
CA PRO A 29 3.29 16.12 13.77
C PRO A 29 2.68 14.74 13.98
N GLY A 30 3.25 13.96 14.90
CA GLY A 30 2.80 12.59 15.18
C GLY A 30 3.37 11.54 14.23
N ILE A 31 4.18 11.91 13.23
CA ILE A 31 4.90 10.97 12.37
C ILE A 31 6.39 10.97 12.71
N ARG A 32 6.94 9.77 12.91
CA ARG A 32 8.38 9.49 12.89
C ARG A 32 8.69 8.66 11.66
N THR A 33 9.71 9.02 10.91
CA THR A 33 10.16 8.26 9.74
C THR A 33 11.29 7.30 10.10
N ARG A 34 11.35 6.16 9.40
CA ARG A 34 12.45 5.20 9.47
C ARG A 34 12.64 4.53 8.12
N ASN A 35 13.79 4.73 7.49
CA ASN A 35 14.14 3.94 6.31
C ASN A 35 14.24 2.46 6.69
N LEU A 36 13.60 1.61 5.88
CA LEU A 36 13.48 0.17 6.12
C LEU A 36 13.25 -0.54 4.79
N ASP A 37 14.08 -1.55 4.51
CA ASP A 37 13.74 -2.57 3.52
C ASP A 37 13.08 -3.77 4.21
N VAL A 38 11.78 -3.97 3.93
CA VAL A 38 11.00 -5.03 4.56
C VAL A 38 11.44 -6.43 4.16
N THR A 39 12.14 -6.58 3.02
CA THR A 39 12.71 -7.86 2.58
C THR A 39 13.97 -8.23 3.38
N GLN A 40 14.55 -7.26 4.10
CA GLN A 40 15.76 -7.42 4.89
C GLN A 40 15.41 -7.73 6.34
N LYS A 41 15.30 -9.03 6.66
CA LYS A 41 14.91 -9.53 7.98
C LYS A 41 15.65 -8.89 9.16
N GLU A 42 16.95 -8.67 9.04
CA GLU A 42 17.74 -8.07 10.12
C GLU A 42 17.38 -6.59 10.37
N GLU A 43 16.98 -5.85 9.33
CA GLU A 43 16.50 -4.48 9.48
C GLU A 43 15.12 -4.44 10.15
N VAL A 44 14.21 -5.34 9.74
CA VAL A 44 12.89 -5.50 10.37
C VAL A 44 13.05 -5.87 11.84
N LYS A 45 13.97 -6.79 12.15
CA LYS A 45 14.29 -7.16 13.53
C LYS A 45 14.85 -5.97 14.32
N ALA A 46 15.78 -5.23 13.74
CA ALA A 46 16.37 -4.07 14.40
C ALA A 46 15.30 -3.01 14.75
N LEU A 47 14.38 -2.72 13.82
CA LEU A 47 13.25 -1.84 14.12
C LEU A 47 12.37 -2.43 15.22
N ALA A 48 12.00 -3.71 15.14
CA ALA A 48 11.18 -4.35 16.16
C ALA A 48 11.81 -4.29 17.56
N ASP A 49 13.14 -4.46 17.67
CA ASP A 49 13.88 -4.35 18.94
C ASP A 49 13.92 -2.90 19.49
N GLU A 50 13.74 -1.88 18.65
CA GLU A 50 13.65 -0.46 19.05
C GLU A 50 12.28 -0.08 19.64
N LEU A 51 11.23 -0.89 19.39
CA LEU A 51 9.85 -0.57 19.73
C LEU A 51 9.40 -1.25 21.03
N ASP A 52 8.87 -0.46 21.97
CA ASP A 52 8.29 -0.99 23.21
C ASP A 52 6.90 -1.62 22.99
N ARG A 53 6.08 -0.98 22.15
CA ARG A 53 4.71 -1.40 21.83
C ARG A 53 4.32 -0.93 20.44
N VAL A 54 3.52 -1.76 19.76
CA VAL A 54 2.78 -1.41 18.54
C VAL A 54 1.33 -1.84 18.74
N ASP A 55 0.39 -0.91 18.65
CA ASP A 55 -1.04 -1.22 18.75
C ASP A 55 -1.59 -1.72 17.41
N VAL A 56 -1.10 -1.18 16.29
CA VAL A 56 -1.56 -1.51 14.93
C VAL A 56 -0.37 -1.63 13.98
N LEU A 57 -0.36 -2.69 13.15
CA LEU A 57 0.62 -2.90 12.07
C LEU A 57 -0.10 -2.95 10.72
N PHE A 58 0.27 -2.05 9.81
CA PHE A 58 -0.20 -2.06 8.41
C PHE A 58 0.95 -2.48 7.47
N ASN A 59 0.80 -3.63 6.81
CA ASN A 59 1.76 -4.06 5.80
C ASN A 59 1.29 -3.59 4.41
N VAL A 60 1.94 -2.57 3.86
CA VAL A 60 1.50 -1.88 2.63
C VAL A 60 2.44 -2.13 1.44
N ALA A 61 3.66 -2.60 1.70
CA ALA A 61 4.64 -2.83 0.65
C ALA A 61 4.10 -3.78 -0.42
N GLY A 62 4.39 -3.54 -1.69
CA GLY A 62 3.87 -4.42 -2.71
C GLY A 62 4.33 -4.05 -4.11
N PHE A 63 4.42 -5.06 -4.96
CA PHE A 63 4.75 -4.94 -6.36
C PHE A 63 3.69 -5.62 -7.21
N VAL A 64 3.31 -4.99 -8.33
CA VAL A 64 2.37 -5.57 -9.28
C VAL A 64 3.10 -5.90 -10.56
N HIS A 65 3.50 -7.16 -10.71
CA HIS A 65 4.04 -7.69 -11.95
C HIS A 65 3.05 -7.49 -13.11
N HIS A 66 3.55 -7.09 -14.28
CA HIS A 66 2.74 -6.97 -15.49
C HIS A 66 3.11 -8.11 -16.43
N GLY A 67 2.10 -8.89 -16.81
CA GLY A 67 2.26 -10.02 -17.71
C GLY A 67 1.34 -11.17 -17.32
N THR A 68 1.17 -12.10 -18.24
CA THR A 68 0.54 -13.40 -18.00
C THR A 68 1.53 -14.35 -17.33
N ILE A 69 1.06 -15.53 -16.91
CA ILE A 69 1.94 -16.57 -16.35
C ILE A 69 3.06 -17.01 -17.31
N LEU A 70 2.87 -16.85 -18.63
CA LEU A 70 3.86 -17.22 -19.64
C LEU A 70 4.96 -16.17 -19.80
N GLU A 71 4.74 -14.96 -19.27
CA GLU A 71 5.66 -13.82 -19.33
C GLU A 71 6.32 -13.57 -17.97
N CYS A 72 6.01 -14.40 -16.97
CA CYS A 72 6.55 -14.31 -15.62
C CYS A 72 7.75 -15.25 -15.52
N GLU A 73 8.96 -14.69 -15.45
CA GLU A 73 10.16 -15.48 -15.20
C GLU A 73 10.22 -15.89 -13.72
N GLU A 74 10.99 -16.94 -13.40
CA GLU A 74 11.15 -17.42 -12.02
C GLU A 74 11.61 -16.30 -11.07
N SER A 75 12.47 -15.39 -11.54
CA SER A 75 12.92 -14.24 -10.74
C SER A 75 11.80 -13.24 -10.44
N ASP A 76 10.86 -13.04 -11.35
CA ASP A 76 9.71 -12.15 -11.14
C ASP A 76 8.73 -12.75 -10.12
N TRP A 77 8.55 -14.08 -10.20
CA TRP A 77 7.75 -14.85 -9.27
C TRP A 77 8.34 -14.79 -7.86
N ASP A 78 9.63 -15.11 -7.72
CA ASP A 78 10.33 -15.12 -6.43
C ASP A 78 10.32 -13.72 -5.78
N PHE A 79 10.56 -12.68 -6.58
CA PHE A 79 10.49 -11.30 -6.09
C PHE A 79 9.08 -10.93 -5.60
N THR A 80 8.05 -11.24 -6.40
CA THR A 80 6.66 -10.93 -6.05
C THR A 80 6.21 -11.70 -4.81
N MET A 81 6.59 -12.98 -4.68
CA MET A 81 6.25 -13.82 -3.52
C MET A 81 6.95 -13.32 -2.24
N SER A 82 8.24 -12.97 -2.35
CA SER A 82 8.98 -12.38 -1.23
C SER A 82 8.30 -11.11 -0.76
N LEU A 83 8.16 -10.11 -1.63
CA LEU A 83 7.68 -8.79 -1.23
C LEU A 83 6.20 -8.77 -0.82
N ASN A 84 5.32 -9.48 -1.55
CA ASN A 84 3.87 -9.31 -1.37
C ASN A 84 3.24 -10.28 -0.38
N ILE A 85 3.79 -11.48 -0.20
CA ILE A 85 3.14 -12.55 0.58
C ILE A 85 3.92 -12.87 1.85
N ILE A 86 5.24 -12.96 1.75
CA ILE A 86 6.06 -13.15 2.95
C ILE A 86 6.03 -11.85 3.78
N ASP A 87 5.99 -10.69 3.10
CA ASP A 87 6.19 -9.40 3.75
C ASP A 87 4.97 -8.42 3.71
N ALA A 88 3.85 -8.70 2.99
CA ALA A 88 2.77 -7.69 2.85
C ALA A 88 1.28 -8.11 2.57
N VAL A 89 0.39 -7.10 2.38
CA VAL A 89 -1.07 -7.19 2.11
C VAL A 89 -1.43 -6.46 0.80
N GLY A 90 -2.45 -6.94 0.06
CA GLY A 90 -2.85 -6.42 -1.26
C GLY A 90 -4.08 -5.51 -1.29
N GLU A 91 -4.14 -4.62 -2.29
CA GLU A 91 -5.22 -3.64 -2.54
C GLU A 91 -5.82 -3.76 -3.96
N GLY A 92 -6.94 -3.05 -4.21
CA GLY A 92 -7.57 -2.87 -5.52
C GLY A 92 -6.86 -1.84 -6.43
N THR A 93 -7.55 -1.27 -7.44
CA THR A 93 -6.94 -0.23 -8.31
C THR A 93 -7.03 1.13 -7.64
N VAL A 94 -5.88 1.66 -7.21
CA VAL A 94 -5.74 2.95 -6.53
C VAL A 94 -4.90 3.91 -7.38
N ASP A 95 -5.34 5.18 -7.50
CA ASP A 95 -4.56 6.20 -8.21
C ASP A 95 -3.30 6.57 -7.42
N THR A 96 -2.20 5.90 -7.74
CA THR A 96 -0.88 6.05 -7.12
C THR A 96 0.18 6.36 -8.17
N PRO A 97 1.36 6.90 -7.78
CA PRO A 97 2.48 7.06 -8.71
C PRO A 97 2.82 5.78 -9.48
N SER A 98 2.83 4.61 -8.82
CA SER A 98 3.09 3.32 -9.46
C SER A 98 2.04 2.96 -10.54
N LEU A 99 0.75 3.21 -10.28
CA LEU A 99 -0.29 3.02 -11.30
C LEU A 99 -0.04 3.94 -12.51
N ARG A 100 0.30 5.21 -12.27
CA ARG A 100 0.56 6.20 -13.32
C ARG A 100 1.78 5.81 -14.16
N ASP A 101 2.87 5.38 -13.54
CA ASP A 101 4.07 4.90 -14.23
C ASP A 101 3.74 3.69 -15.11
N ARG A 102 2.91 2.76 -14.61
CA ARG A 102 2.46 1.58 -15.37
C ARG A 102 1.56 1.94 -16.56
N ILE A 103 0.78 3.01 -16.46
CA ILE A 103 -0.02 3.52 -17.58
C ILE A 103 0.91 4.14 -18.62
N GLN A 104 1.90 4.93 -18.19
CA GLN A 104 2.86 5.59 -19.08
C GLN A 104 3.81 4.63 -19.79
N SER A 105 4.12 3.48 -19.17
CA SER A 105 4.99 2.46 -19.77
C SER A 105 4.31 1.64 -20.88
N ARG A 106 3.01 1.86 -21.13
CA ARG A 106 2.26 1.16 -22.19
C ARG A 106 2.54 1.76 -23.57
N PRO A 107 2.49 0.94 -24.65
CA PRO A 107 2.59 1.45 -26.02
C PRO A 107 1.52 2.49 -26.38
N ASP A 108 0.34 2.39 -25.78
CA ASP A 108 -0.76 3.36 -25.88
C ASP A 108 -1.27 3.73 -24.47
N PRO A 109 -0.70 4.78 -23.83
CA PRO A 109 -1.08 5.22 -22.49
C PRO A 109 -2.53 5.72 -22.40
N GLU A 110 -3.05 6.34 -23.46
CA GLU A 110 -4.43 6.84 -23.47
C GLU A 110 -5.42 5.67 -23.45
N GLN A 111 -5.18 4.65 -24.26
CA GLN A 111 -6.00 3.44 -24.25
C GLN A 111 -5.83 2.69 -22.92
N ALA A 112 -4.62 2.59 -22.38
CA ALA A 112 -4.39 1.95 -21.08
C ALA A 112 -5.18 2.65 -19.96
N PHE A 113 -5.21 3.99 -19.95
CA PHE A 113 -6.01 4.75 -19.01
C PHE A 113 -7.51 4.47 -19.17
N LYS A 114 -8.02 4.45 -20.41
CA LYS A 114 -9.42 4.09 -20.70
C LYS A 114 -9.76 2.68 -20.21
N ASP A 115 -8.86 1.72 -20.38
CA ASP A 115 -9.05 0.35 -19.92
C ASP A 115 -9.14 0.25 -18.39
N PHE A 116 -8.33 1.03 -17.66
CA PHE A 116 -8.43 1.10 -16.19
C PHE A 116 -9.74 1.77 -15.76
N MET A 117 -10.14 2.86 -16.41
CA MET A 117 -11.40 3.55 -16.15
C MET A 117 -12.62 2.67 -16.44
N ALA A 118 -12.56 1.83 -17.48
CA ALA A 118 -13.65 0.92 -17.85
C ALA A 118 -13.96 -0.13 -16.77
N ARG A 119 -13.01 -0.42 -15.86
CA ARG A 119 -13.23 -1.29 -14.70
C ARG A 119 -14.03 -0.62 -13.59
N GLN A 120 -14.03 0.72 -13.56
CA GLN A 120 -14.65 1.51 -12.50
C GLN A 120 -16.11 1.79 -12.85
N ARG A 121 -17.04 0.96 -12.37
CA ARG A 121 -18.49 1.14 -12.64
C ARG A 121 -19.01 2.50 -12.15
N ILE A 122 -18.44 3.00 -11.06
CA ILE A 122 -18.74 4.33 -10.50
C ILE A 122 -18.19 5.50 -11.34
N GLY A 123 -17.39 5.24 -12.37
CA GLY A 123 -16.89 6.25 -13.32
C GLY A 123 -15.69 7.05 -12.84
N ARG A 124 -15.02 6.63 -11.77
CA ARG A 124 -13.77 7.23 -11.27
C ARG A 124 -12.92 6.21 -10.53
N MET A 125 -11.62 6.46 -10.43
CA MET A 125 -10.71 5.66 -9.60
C MET A 125 -10.85 6.05 -8.11
N CYS A 126 -10.51 5.11 -7.23
CA CYS A 126 -10.36 5.37 -5.80
C CYS A 126 -9.12 6.24 -5.57
N THR A 127 -9.23 7.23 -4.68
CA THR A 127 -8.07 8.01 -4.24
C THR A 127 -7.32 7.29 -3.13
N ALA A 128 -6.03 7.61 -2.95
CA ALA A 128 -5.25 7.11 -1.81
C ALA A 128 -5.81 7.57 -0.45
N GLU A 129 -6.50 8.72 -0.42
CA GLU A 129 -7.16 9.24 0.79
C GLU A 129 -8.40 8.41 1.14
N GLU A 130 -9.19 7.97 0.17
CA GLU A 130 -10.33 7.07 0.39
C GLU A 130 -9.89 5.71 0.96
N VAL A 131 -8.79 5.14 0.46
CA VAL A 131 -8.18 3.94 1.04
C VAL A 131 -7.70 4.21 2.46
N ALA A 132 -7.02 5.33 2.69
CA ALA A 132 -6.52 5.70 4.01
C ALA A 132 -7.64 5.83 5.06
N HIS A 133 -8.82 6.34 4.69
CA HIS A 133 -9.96 6.39 5.61
C HIS A 133 -10.49 5.02 6.00
N LEU A 134 -10.50 4.04 5.08
CA LEU A 134 -10.81 2.65 5.43
C LEU A 134 -9.78 2.08 6.41
N CYS A 135 -8.49 2.37 6.20
CA CYS A 135 -7.43 1.96 7.12
C CYS A 135 -7.59 2.61 8.50
N VAL A 136 -7.98 3.89 8.57
CA VAL A 136 -8.30 4.58 9.84
C VAL A 136 -9.43 3.88 10.59
N TYR A 137 -10.53 3.56 9.90
CA TYR A 137 -11.63 2.79 10.50
C TYR A 137 -11.15 1.44 11.05
N LEU A 138 -10.35 0.71 10.28
CA LEU A 138 -9.81 -0.59 10.67
C LEU A 138 -8.79 -0.53 11.82
N ALA A 139 -8.11 0.60 11.98
CA ALA A 139 -7.16 0.82 13.07
C ALA A 139 -7.84 1.25 14.37
N SER A 140 -9.09 1.71 14.31
CA SER A 140 -9.79 2.26 15.46
C SER A 140 -10.57 1.19 16.23
N ASP A 141 -10.83 1.48 17.51
CA ASP A 141 -11.67 0.65 18.37
C ASP A 141 -13.12 0.52 17.83
N GLU A 142 -13.55 1.37 16.89
CA GLU A 142 -14.87 1.29 16.25
C GLU A 142 -15.02 0.00 15.43
N SER A 143 -13.91 -0.56 14.96
CA SER A 143 -13.86 -1.82 14.24
C SER A 143 -13.44 -3.01 15.12
N ALA A 144 -13.45 -2.88 16.45
CA ALA A 144 -12.97 -3.93 17.37
C ALA A 144 -13.68 -5.30 17.23
N TYR A 145 -14.83 -5.36 16.56
CA TYR A 145 -15.56 -6.60 16.26
C TYR A 145 -15.43 -7.06 14.79
N VAL A 146 -14.55 -6.45 14.01
CA VAL A 146 -14.25 -6.78 12.62
C VAL A 146 -12.90 -7.51 12.58
N THR A 147 -12.92 -8.80 12.26
CA THR A 147 -11.71 -9.61 12.15
C THR A 147 -11.90 -10.75 11.15
N GLY A 148 -10.81 -11.18 10.50
CA GLY A 148 -10.82 -12.31 9.55
C GLY A 148 -11.56 -12.05 8.24
N SER A 149 -11.79 -10.78 7.88
CA SER A 149 -12.57 -10.37 6.72
C SER A 149 -11.71 -9.69 5.66
N GLU A 150 -12.06 -9.91 4.39
CA GLU A 150 -11.59 -9.12 3.26
C GLU A 150 -12.60 -7.99 2.99
N LEU A 151 -12.18 -6.73 3.19
CA LEU A 151 -13.00 -5.56 2.94
C LEU A 151 -12.72 -5.00 1.55
N VAL A 152 -13.75 -5.05 0.69
CA VAL A 152 -13.63 -4.63 -0.71
C VAL A 152 -13.89 -3.13 -0.86
N ILE A 153 -12.94 -2.41 -1.47
CA ILE A 153 -13.04 -1.00 -1.87
C ILE A 153 -12.66 -0.85 -3.36
N ASP A 154 -13.55 -1.24 -4.27
CA ASP A 154 -13.21 -1.42 -5.70
C ASP A 154 -14.11 -0.66 -6.68
N GLY A 155 -14.98 0.23 -6.20
CA GLY A 155 -15.90 0.99 -7.05
C GLY A 155 -16.93 0.13 -7.80
N GLY A 156 -17.21 -1.08 -7.30
CA GLY A 156 -18.13 -2.05 -7.89
C GLY A 156 -17.51 -2.90 -9.00
N TRP A 157 -16.18 -3.01 -9.07
CA TRP A 157 -15.51 -3.79 -10.09
C TRP A 157 -15.80 -5.31 -9.99
N SER A 158 -15.91 -5.83 -8.77
CA SER A 158 -16.20 -7.25 -8.49
C SER A 158 -17.68 -7.64 -8.57
N LEU A 159 -18.60 -6.66 -8.68
CA LEU A 159 -20.01 -6.86 -9.00
C LEU A 159 -20.21 -6.99 -10.51
#